data_AF-A1B8F3-F1
#
_entry.id   AF-A1B8F3-F1
#
_cell.length_a   1.000
_cell.length_b   1.000
_cell.length_c   1.000
_cell.angle_alpha   90.00
_cell.angle_beta   90.00
_cell.angle_gamma   90.00
#
_symmetry.space_group_name_H-M   'P 1'
#
loop_
_entity.id
_entity.type
_entity.pdbx_description
1 polymer ?
#
loop_
_entity_poly.entity_id
_entity_poly.type
_entity_poly.pdbx_seq_one_letter_code
_entity_poly.pdbx_strand_id
1 'polypeptide(L)'
;MTLVFVEPQYEGGRILARTGQVEVGAVFPLADGKAMWSFWLGSRSFIHVKEKSVLAAKAALMARFQDWLRFADLRAAQREA
;
A
#
# COMPACT_ATOMS: atom_id res chain seq x y z
N MET A 1 12.43 -5.69 -0.58
CA MET A 1 11.39 -5.69 0.47
C MET A 1 10.05 -5.98 -0.19
N THR A 2 9.14 -6.67 0.51
CA THR A 2 7.86 -7.14 -0.07
C THR A 2 6.69 -6.50 0.65
N LEU A 3 5.66 -6.13 -0.11
CA LEU A 3 4.41 -5.60 0.41
C LEU A 3 3.35 -6.71 0.46
N VAL A 4 2.68 -6.85 1.60
CA VAL A 4 1.58 -7.79 1.83
C VAL A 4 0.31 -7.03 2.17
N PHE A 5 -0.82 -7.49 1.63
CA PHE A 5 -2.14 -6.96 1.95
C PHE A 5 -2.85 -7.86 2.96
N VAL A 6 -3.27 -7.28 4.08
CA VAL A 6 -4.00 -7.96 5.16
C VAL A 6 -5.44 -7.51 5.13
N GLU A 7 -6.34 -8.45 4.83
CA GLU A 7 -7.78 -8.21 4.77
C GLU A 7 -8.37 -7.94 6.18
N PRO A 8 -9.40 -7.09 6.30
CA PRO A 8 -10.09 -6.86 7.56
C PRO A 8 -10.90 -8.08 8.00
N GLN A 9 -11.20 -8.17 9.30
CA GLN A 9 -12.06 -9.23 9.86
C GLN A 9 -13.56 -8.91 9.73
N TYR A 10 -13.92 -7.76 9.15
CA TYR A 10 -15.30 -7.31 9.00
C TYR A 10 -15.49 -6.59 7.66
N GLU A 11 -16.73 -6.61 7.16
CA GLU A 11 -17.09 -5.99 5.87
C GLU A 11 -16.91 -4.47 5.89
N GLY A 12 -16.39 -3.91 4.79
CA GLY A 12 -16.11 -2.47 4.69
C GLY A 12 -14.89 -2.00 5.48
N GLY A 13 -14.19 -2.91 6.17
CA GLY A 13 -12.91 -2.60 6.80
C GLY A 13 -11.82 -2.23 5.78
N ARG A 14 -10.75 -1.59 6.27
CA ARG A 14 -9.59 -1.26 5.43
C ARG A 14 -8.69 -2.49 5.25
N ILE A 15 -8.14 -2.64 4.06
CA ILE A 15 -7.15 -3.66 3.72
C ILE A 15 -5.77 -3.05 3.99
N LEU A 16 -5.08 -3.53 5.02
CA LEU A 16 -3.80 -2.97 5.46
C LEU A 16 -2.65 -3.42 4.56
N ALA A 17 -1.80 -2.49 4.15
CA ALA A 17 -0.58 -2.78 3.43
C ALA A 17 0.61 -2.78 4.40
N ARG A 18 1.36 -3.89 4.45
CA ARG A 18 2.47 -4.09 5.39
C ARG A 18 3.75 -4.52 4.68
N THR A 19 4.90 -4.06 5.18
CA THR A 19 6.23 -4.61 4.85
C THR A 19 6.83 -5.19 6.14
N GLY A 20 6.92 -6.52 6.22
CA GLY A 20 7.16 -7.19 7.50
C GLY A 20 6.04 -6.87 8.49
N GLN A 21 6.40 -6.35 9.68
CA GLN A 21 5.44 -5.93 10.71
C GLN A 21 5.05 -4.45 10.64
N VAL A 22 5.62 -3.68 9.71
CA VAL A 22 5.36 -2.24 9.61
C VAL A 22 4.18 -1.99 8.67
N GLU A 23 3.18 -1.26 9.13
CA GLU A 23 2.10 -0.77 8.28
C GLU A 23 2.56 0.46 7.50
N VAL A 24 2.32 0.47 6.19
CA VAL A 24 2.84 1.52 5.28
C VAL A 24 1.74 2.24 4.51
N GLY A 25 0.53 1.66 4.52
CA GLY A 25 -0.63 2.21 3.84
C GLY A 25 -1.85 1.31 4.00
N ALA A 26 -2.92 1.68 3.32
CA ALA A 26 -4.13 0.87 3.27
C ALA A 26 -4.93 1.12 1.99
N VAL A 27 -5.77 0.15 1.63
CA VAL A 27 -6.84 0.26 0.64
C VAL A 27 -8.18 0.29 1.38
N PHE A 28 -9.07 1.17 0.95
CA PHE A 28 -10.40 1.39 1.51
C PHE A 28 -11.43 1.05 0.44
N PRO A 29 -11.99 -0.16 0.43
CA PRO A 29 -13.08 -0.53 -0.46
C PRO A 29 -14.30 0.36 -0.25
N LEU A 30 -15.00 0.70 -1.33
CA LEU A 30 -16.25 1.46 -1.30
C LEU A 30 -17.40 0.56 -1.76
N ALA A 31 -18.62 0.87 -1.30
CA ALA A 31 -19.81 0.08 -1.62
C ALA A 31 -20.14 0.03 -3.13
N ASP A 32 -19.68 1.02 -3.90
CA ASP A 32 -19.89 1.11 -5.35
C ASP A 32 -18.84 0.33 -6.18
N GLY A 33 -18.04 -0.53 -5.54
CA GLY A 33 -16.99 -1.32 -6.19
C GLY A 33 -15.69 -0.54 -6.45
N LYS A 34 -15.66 0.77 -6.20
CA LYS A 34 -14.44 1.59 -6.25
C LYS A 34 -13.62 1.39 -4.97
N ALA A 35 -12.45 2.01 -4.93
CA ALA A 35 -11.64 2.03 -3.73
C ALA A 35 -10.90 3.35 -3.58
N MET A 36 -10.44 3.63 -2.37
CA MET A 36 -9.39 4.61 -2.13
C MET A 36 -8.13 3.91 -1.62
N TRP A 37 -6.99 4.54 -1.74
CA TRP A 37 -5.77 4.09 -1.10
C TRP A 37 -4.97 5.24 -0.49
N SER A 38 -4.14 4.92 0.48
CA SER A 38 -3.24 5.87 1.14
C SER A 38 -1.91 5.21 1.45
N PHE A 39 -0.84 6.02 1.38
CA PHE A 39 0.52 5.65 1.74
C PHE A 39 1.06 6.68 2.72
N TRP A 40 1.68 6.25 3.83
CA TRP A 40 2.05 7.15 4.93
C TRP A 40 3.53 7.11 5.33
N LEU A 41 4.39 6.31 4.69
CA LEU A 41 5.83 6.41 4.95
C LEU A 41 6.41 7.68 4.36
N GLY A 42 7.22 8.39 5.16
CA GLY A 42 7.92 9.61 4.76
C GLY A 42 7.05 10.87 4.69
N SER A 43 5.80 10.81 5.16
CA SER A 43 4.86 11.95 5.13
C SER A 43 4.29 12.22 6.53
N ARG A 44 4.11 13.49 6.90
CA ARG A 44 3.43 13.89 8.15
C ARG A 44 1.91 13.69 8.11
N SER A 45 1.34 13.63 6.91
CA SER A 45 -0.07 13.35 6.65
C SER A 45 -0.18 12.43 5.44
N PHE A 46 -1.29 11.69 5.34
CA PHE A 46 -1.59 10.86 4.18
C PHE A 46 -2.81 11.40 3.44
N ILE A 47 -2.85 11.15 2.14
CA ILE A 47 -3.95 11.55 1.26
C ILE A 47 -4.68 10.28 0.82
N HIS A 48 -6.00 10.36 0.72
CA HIS A 48 -6.81 9.34 0.08
C HIS A 48 -6.86 9.58 -1.42
N VAL A 49 -6.34 8.63 -2.19
CA VAL A 49 -6.38 8.66 -3.66
C VAL A 49 -7.45 7.69 -4.13
N LYS A 50 -8.39 8.18 -4.94
CA LYS A 50 -9.50 7.38 -5.48
C LYS A 50 -9.02 6.52 -6.65
N GLU A 51 -9.55 5.31 -6.73
CA GLU A 51 -9.29 4.34 -7.78
C GLU A 51 -10.56 3.63 -8.21
N LYS A 52 -10.53 3.11 -9.44
CA LYS A 52 -11.70 2.46 -10.06
C LYS A 52 -12.09 1.12 -9.44
N SER A 53 -11.19 0.48 -8.70
CA SER A 53 -11.43 -0.79 -8.02
C SER A 53 -10.42 -1.06 -6.91
N VAL A 54 -10.73 -2.03 -6.04
CA VAL A 54 -9.79 -2.53 -5.02
C VAL A 54 -8.49 -3.04 -5.64
N LEU A 55 -8.57 -3.75 -6.76
CA LEU A 55 -7.38 -4.25 -7.47
C LEU A 55 -6.50 -3.11 -7.97
N ALA A 56 -7.10 -2.06 -8.56
CA ALA A 56 -6.38 -0.88 -9.03
C ALA A 56 -5.71 -0.14 -7.86
N ALA A 57 -6.43 0.02 -6.75
CA ALA A 57 -5.90 0.61 -5.52
C ALA A 57 -4.71 -0.18 -4.94
N LYS A 58 -4.79 -1.52 -4.89
CA LYS A 58 -3.67 -2.38 -4.47
C LYS A 58 -2.45 -2.19 -5.39
N ALA A 59 -2.66 -2.21 -6.71
CA ALA A 59 -1.59 -2.01 -7.69
C ALA A 59 -0.93 -0.62 -7.57
N ALA A 60 -1.72 0.44 -7.42
CA ALA A 60 -1.22 1.80 -7.22
C ALA A 60 -0.40 1.94 -5.93
N LEU A 61 -0.88 1.34 -4.83
CA LEU A 61 -0.17 1.37 -3.55
C LEU A 61 1.14 0.56 -3.62
N MET A 62 1.16 -0.58 -4.33
CA MET A 62 2.39 -1.33 -4.62
C MET A 62 3.39 -0.48 -5.41
N ALA A 63 2.95 0.19 -6.48
CA ALA A 63 3.81 1.06 -7.28
C ALA A 63 4.40 2.20 -6.43
N ARG A 64 3.58 2.86 -5.60
CA ARG A 64 4.03 3.92 -4.70
C ARG A 64 5.07 3.44 -3.69
N PHE A 65 4.91 2.23 -3.16
CA PHE A 65 5.88 1.61 -2.27
C PHE A 65 7.22 1.34 -2.99
N GLN A 66 7.18 0.84 -4.22
CA GLN A 66 8.41 0.65 -5.01
C GLN A 66 9.12 1.98 -5.31
N ASP A 67 8.36 3.03 -5.61
CA ASP A 67 8.92 4.37 -5.77
C ASP A 67 9.57 4.88 -4.50
N TRP A 68 8.94 4.66 -3.36
CA TRP A 68 9.50 5.03 -2.06
C TRP A 68 10.79 4.26 -1.76
N LEU A 69 10.83 2.94 -1.99
CA LEU A 69 12.05 2.14 -1.84
C LEU A 69 13.18 2.63 -2.74
N ARG A 70 12.86 2.98 -3.98
CA ARG A 70 13.83 3.56 -4.92
C ARG A 70 14.35 4.91 -4.43
N PHE A 71 13.47 5.79 -3.97
CA PHE A 71 13.86 7.10 -3.46
C PHE A 71 14.71 7.00 -2.18
N ALA A 72 14.39 6.05 -1.31
CA ALA A 72 15.12 5.80 -0.07
C ALA A 72 16.42 4.99 -0.25
N ASP A 73 16.75 4.60 -1.47
CA ASP A 73 17.88 3.72 -1.80
C ASP A 73 17.86 2.37 -1.04
N LEU A 74 16.67 1.81 -0.86
CA LEU A 74 16.41 0.57 -0.11
C LEU A 74 16.12 -0.63 -1.01
N ARG A 75 16.51 -0.57 -2.29
CA ARG A 75 16.44 -1.77 -3.13
C ARG A 75 17.45 -2.77 -2.59
N ALA A 76 17.01 -4.01 -2.40
CA ALA A 76 17.87 -5.06 -1.88
C ALA A 76 19.18 -5.04 -2.66
N ALA A 77 20.31 -4.81 -1.97
CA ALA A 77 21.60 -5.19 -2.49
C ALA A 77 21.44 -6.65 -2.93
N GLN A 78 21.55 -6.92 -4.24
CA GLN A 78 21.65 -8.30 -4.70
C GLN A 78 22.80 -8.88 -3.88
N ARG A 79 22.50 -9.87 -3.03
CA ARG A 79 23.56 -10.63 -2.38
C ARG A 79 24.35 -11.24 -3.53
N GLU A 80 25.54 -10.73 -3.80
CA GLU A 80 26.55 -11.46 -4.54
C GLU A 80 26.74 -12.78 -3.79
N ALA A 81 26.44 -13.87 -4.49
CA ALA A 81 26.67 -15.23 -4.05
C ALA A 81 28.11 -15.62 -4.37
#